data_AF-A0A9P7HCL2-F1
#
_entry.id   AF-A0A9P7HCL2-F1
#
_cell.length_a   1.000
_cell.length_b   1.000
_cell.length_c   1.000
_cell.angle_alpha   90.00
_cell.angle_beta   90.00
_cell.angle_gamma   90.00
#
_symmetry.space_group_name_H-M   'P 1'
#
loop_
_entity.id
_entity.type
_entity.pdbx_description
1 polymer ?
#
loop_
_entity_poly.entity_id
_entity_poly.type
_entity_poly.pdbx_seq_one_letter_code
_entity_poly.pdbx_strand_id
1 'polypeptide(L)'
;MKLLLEGQEINNHNLDWYTPPVVAQPIQQILLLLRASNFTILDLFKGLPPKPSVMATATMTVTAAPTKKKPDMAPESERFLRCCADVANALIEDHEATKAGRSTRDINLNTLRNKLAKKHKLMNIPPLTAIIASIPEHYKKYILPKLIAKPIRTSSGIAVVAVMCKPHRCPHIAYTGNICVYCPGGPDSDFEYSTQSYTGYEPTSMRAIRARYDPFEQARGRVDQLKSLGHSVDKVEYIIMGGTFMSLSESYRNEFIAQLHNALSGYQTTNVDEAVEAGEMSNVKCVGITIETRPDYCLQPHLSDMLRYGCTRLEVGVQSLYEDVARDSNRGHTVAAVAETFCLAKDAGYKVVSHMMPDLPNVGMERDIDQFREYFENPAFRTDGLKIYPTLVIRGTGLYELWRTGRYQNYTPNGLIDLVARIMALIPPWTRIYRVQRDIPMPLVTSGVENGNLRELALARMKDFGTTCRDVRTREVGVNEIKNKIRPNQIELVRRDYVANGGWETFLAYEDPKQDILVALLRLRKCTEKYTYREELIGQPTSMVRELHVYGTAVPVHARDPRKFQHQGFGTLLMEEAERIAIEEHGSDKISVISGVGVRSYYKKLGFWLDGPYMSKWLDGREQPE
;
A
#
# COMPACT_ATOMS: atom_id res chain seq x y z
N MET A 1 17.45 -25.91 -37.77
CA MET A 1 17.55 -27.28 -38.31
C MET A 1 18.46 -27.30 -39.56
N LYS A 2 19.76 -27.13 -39.33
CA LYS A 2 20.94 -27.59 -40.12
C LYS A 2 22.16 -26.86 -39.53
N LEU A 3 23.22 -27.61 -39.24
CA LEU A 3 24.45 -27.25 -38.51
C LEU A 3 24.41 -27.50 -36.99
N LEU A 4 24.24 -28.77 -36.65
CA LEU A 4 24.90 -29.47 -35.54
C LEU A 4 25.77 -30.57 -36.19
N LEU A 5 26.77 -31.08 -35.45
CA LEU A 5 27.96 -31.88 -35.83
C LEU A 5 29.17 -30.95 -36.05
N GLU A 6 30.27 -30.97 -35.28
CA GLU A 6 31.02 -31.99 -34.51
C GLU A 6 31.48 -31.33 -33.17
N GLY A 7 31.72 -31.96 -32.03
CA GLY A 7 32.12 -33.34 -31.73
C GLY A 7 33.61 -33.43 -31.35
N GLN A 8 34.04 -32.91 -30.17
CA GLN A 8 35.20 -33.46 -29.44
C GLN A 8 35.28 -32.97 -27.98
N GLU A 9 35.22 -33.93 -27.05
CA GLU A 9 35.64 -33.82 -25.64
C GLU A 9 37.18 -33.86 -25.54
N ILE A 10 37.76 -33.22 -24.52
CA ILE A 10 38.82 -33.77 -23.63
C ILE A 10 39.00 -32.89 -22.37
N ASN A 11 38.87 -33.60 -21.24
CA ASN A 11 39.12 -33.40 -19.79
C ASN A 11 40.08 -32.32 -19.21
N ASN A 12 39.59 -31.79 -18.07
CA ASN A 12 40.18 -31.53 -16.74
C ASN A 12 41.63 -31.01 -16.56
N HIS A 13 41.78 -29.86 -15.87
CA HIS A 13 42.29 -29.79 -14.48
C HIS A 13 42.26 -28.36 -13.89
N ASN A 14 41.76 -28.25 -12.64
CA ASN A 14 41.97 -27.27 -11.56
C ASN A 14 42.71 -25.94 -11.80
N LEU A 15 42.09 -24.81 -11.38
CA LEU A 15 42.56 -23.92 -10.28
C LEU A 15 41.79 -22.57 -10.28
N ASP A 16 40.78 -22.46 -9.40
CA ASP A 16 40.72 -21.55 -8.24
C ASP A 16 41.00 -20.02 -8.35
N TRP A 17 40.02 -19.25 -7.83
CA TRP A 17 40.04 -17.88 -7.20
C TRP A 17 39.72 -16.57 -7.97
N TYR A 18 38.67 -15.88 -7.45
CA TYR A 18 38.44 -14.42 -7.25
C TYR A 18 38.09 -13.44 -8.42
N THR A 19 36.79 -13.01 -8.41
CA THR A 19 36.23 -11.63 -8.60
C THR A 19 36.19 -10.95 -9.99
N PRO A 20 35.35 -9.89 -10.19
CA PRO A 20 34.02 -9.86 -10.81
C PRO A 20 34.02 -9.39 -12.30
N PRO A 21 32.93 -9.56 -13.09
CA PRO A 21 32.90 -9.02 -14.45
C PRO A 21 32.58 -7.51 -14.45
N VAL A 22 33.55 -6.76 -14.98
CA VAL A 22 33.47 -5.36 -15.37
C VAL A 22 32.52 -5.18 -16.56
N VAL A 23 31.52 -4.30 -16.42
CA VAL A 23 30.72 -3.76 -17.52
C VAL A 23 31.50 -2.61 -18.16
N ALA A 24 32.15 -2.83 -19.31
CA ALA A 24 32.69 -1.75 -20.13
C ALA A 24 33.03 -2.17 -21.57
N GLN A 25 32.04 -2.40 -22.44
CA GLN A 25 32.20 -2.25 -23.90
C GLN A 25 30.87 -1.82 -24.52
N PRO A 26 30.77 -0.58 -25.06
CA PRO A 26 30.88 -0.44 -26.51
C PRO A 26 31.64 0.85 -26.93
N ILE A 27 32.92 0.96 -26.59
CA ILE A 27 33.81 2.00 -27.16
C ILE A 27 34.82 1.40 -28.15
N GLN A 28 35.08 0.09 -28.07
CA GLN A 28 36.11 -0.58 -28.89
C GLN A 28 35.63 -0.97 -30.31
N GLN A 29 34.33 -0.98 -30.58
CA GLN A 29 33.77 -1.29 -31.90
C GLN A 29 33.66 -0.06 -32.82
N ILE A 30 33.68 1.16 -32.25
CA ILE A 30 33.71 2.42 -33.03
C ILE A 30 35.14 2.76 -33.47
N LEU A 31 36.15 2.39 -32.67
CA LEU A 31 37.57 2.63 -32.99
C LEU A 31 38.11 1.77 -34.14
N LEU A 32 37.47 0.64 -34.45
CA LEU A 32 37.87 -0.23 -35.58
C LEU A 32 37.30 0.24 -36.93
N LEU A 33 36.19 0.99 -36.94
CA LEU A 33 35.64 1.60 -38.16
C LEU A 33 36.39 2.87 -38.59
N LEU A 34 37.15 3.50 -37.69
CA LEU A 34 37.94 4.71 -37.98
C LEU A 34 39.36 4.43 -38.53
N ARG A 35 39.81 3.16 -38.59
CA ARG A 35 41.15 2.83 -39.14
C ARG A 35 41.17 2.41 -40.62
N ALA A 36 40.02 2.25 -41.27
CA ALA A 36 39.96 1.94 -42.69
C ALA A 36 39.78 3.17 -43.61
N SER A 37 39.72 4.38 -43.04
CA SER A 37 39.56 5.62 -43.81
C SER A 37 40.43 6.70 -43.18
N ASN A 38 41.49 7.14 -43.87
CA ASN A 38 42.37 8.23 -43.44
C ASN A 38 41.60 9.56 -43.28
N PHE A 39 40.94 9.77 -42.14
CA PHE A 39 40.24 11.00 -41.80
C PHE A 39 40.82 11.58 -40.49
N THR A 40 41.29 12.82 -40.54
CA THR A 40 41.59 13.60 -39.34
C THR A 40 40.41 14.51 -38.99
N ILE A 41 40.25 14.82 -37.70
CA ILE A 41 39.11 15.57 -37.11
C ILE A 41 38.95 17.00 -37.69
N LEU A 42 39.90 17.51 -38.46
CA LEU A 42 39.88 18.87 -39.02
C LEU A 42 39.15 19.00 -40.37
N ASP A 43 38.75 17.91 -41.03
CA ASP A 43 38.22 17.95 -42.41
C ASP A 43 36.69 17.93 -42.55
N LEU A 44 35.90 17.86 -41.46
CA LEU A 44 34.42 17.87 -41.54
C LEU A 44 33.79 19.29 -41.50
N PHE A 45 34.61 20.35 -41.49
CA PHE A 45 34.14 21.75 -41.41
C PHE A 45 34.36 22.58 -42.69
N LYS A 46 34.54 21.95 -43.86
CA LYS A 46 34.58 22.67 -45.15
C LYS A 46 33.38 22.31 -46.01
N GLY A 47 32.35 23.17 -45.96
CA GLY A 47 31.33 23.20 -47.01
C GLY A 47 29.93 23.65 -46.62
N LEU A 48 29.75 24.81 -45.97
CA LEU A 48 28.47 25.55 -45.98
C LEU A 48 28.73 27.08 -45.95
N PRO A 49 27.87 27.90 -46.61
CA PRO A 49 28.17 29.27 -47.11
C PRO A 49 28.13 30.39 -46.05
N PRO A 50 28.64 31.61 -46.36
CA PRO A 50 29.08 32.58 -45.36
C PRO A 50 27.93 33.41 -44.77
N LYS A 51 28.00 33.67 -43.46
CA LYS A 51 27.21 34.72 -42.78
C LYS A 51 27.92 36.07 -42.92
N PRO A 52 27.21 37.17 -43.26
CA PRO A 52 27.83 38.48 -43.35
C PRO A 52 28.19 39.07 -41.98
N SER A 53 29.25 39.86 -42.03
CA SER A 53 29.94 40.58 -40.97
C SER A 53 29.09 41.62 -40.26
N VAL A 54 29.33 41.73 -38.95
CA VAL A 54 28.94 42.83 -38.09
C VAL A 54 29.75 44.07 -38.47
N MET A 55 29.09 45.08 -39.06
CA MET A 55 29.56 46.46 -39.04
C MET A 55 28.76 47.24 -37.99
N ALA A 56 29.49 48.01 -37.20
CA ALA A 56 28.96 49.01 -36.29
C ALA A 56 28.09 50.03 -37.05
N THR A 57 26.90 50.32 -36.55
CA THR A 57 26.16 51.52 -36.93
C THR A 57 25.16 51.90 -35.83
N ALA A 58 25.37 53.12 -35.33
CA ALA A 58 24.42 54.04 -34.72
C ALA A 58 23.35 53.46 -33.78
N THR A 59 23.56 53.76 -32.50
CA THR A 59 22.53 54.05 -31.50
C THR A 59 21.42 54.91 -32.14
N MET A 60 20.32 54.28 -32.56
CA MET A 60 19.05 54.96 -32.74
C MET A 60 18.21 54.70 -31.51
N THR A 61 18.17 55.72 -30.67
CA THR A 61 17.21 55.93 -29.60
C THR A 61 15.78 55.84 -30.17
N VAL A 62 15.19 54.66 -30.11
CA VAL A 62 13.73 54.55 -30.09
C VAL A 62 13.32 54.93 -28.68
N THR A 63 12.87 56.18 -28.55
CA THR A 63 12.18 56.68 -27.36
C THR A 63 10.99 55.78 -27.06
N ALA A 64 11.17 54.87 -26.11
CA ALA A 64 10.05 54.22 -25.46
C ALA A 64 9.16 55.32 -24.86
N ALA A 65 7.93 55.43 -25.36
CA ALA A 65 6.88 56.18 -24.68
C ALA A 65 6.82 55.71 -23.21
N PRO A 66 6.61 56.61 -22.23
CA PRO A 66 6.78 56.29 -20.83
C PRO A 66 5.71 55.28 -20.42
N THR A 67 6.08 53.99 -20.42
CA THR A 67 5.30 52.98 -19.73
C THR A 67 5.43 53.28 -18.25
N LYS A 68 4.31 53.67 -17.63
CA LYS A 68 4.18 53.91 -16.19
C LYS A 68 4.96 52.82 -15.45
N LYS A 69 5.99 53.21 -14.69
CA LYS A 69 6.74 52.33 -13.78
C LYS A 69 5.72 51.49 -13.00
N LYS A 70 5.66 50.18 -13.29
CA LYS A 70 5.00 49.24 -12.39
C LYS A 70 5.73 49.38 -11.04
N PRO A 71 5.02 49.46 -9.91
CA PRO A 71 5.68 49.52 -8.62
C PRO A 71 6.62 48.32 -8.53
N ASP A 72 7.82 48.57 -8.01
CA ASP A 72 8.91 47.61 -7.87
C ASP A 72 8.43 46.48 -6.96
N MET A 73 7.84 45.45 -7.55
CA MET A 73 7.27 44.33 -6.80
C MET A 73 8.41 43.39 -6.46
N ALA A 74 8.54 43.06 -5.17
CA ALA A 74 9.50 42.09 -4.69
C ALA A 74 9.45 40.78 -5.52
N PRO A 75 10.58 40.05 -5.62
CA PRO A 75 10.64 38.78 -6.33
C PRO A 75 9.50 37.84 -5.92
N GLU A 76 9.01 37.03 -6.86
CA GLU A 76 7.88 36.14 -6.58
C GLU A 76 8.17 35.14 -5.45
N SER A 77 9.42 34.69 -5.30
CA SER A 77 9.86 33.85 -4.17
C SER A 77 9.66 34.53 -2.81
N GLU A 78 9.97 35.82 -2.71
CA GLU A 78 9.77 36.60 -1.49
C GLU A 78 8.28 36.84 -1.22
N ARG A 79 7.51 37.21 -2.25
CA ARG A 79 6.05 37.35 -2.15
C ARG A 79 5.38 36.03 -1.78
N PHE A 80 5.90 34.90 -2.26
CA PHE A 80 5.43 33.56 -1.92
C PHE A 80 5.64 33.25 -0.44
N LEU A 81 6.84 33.52 0.10
CA LEU A 81 7.12 33.34 1.52
C LEU A 81 6.24 34.24 2.40
N ARG A 82 6.08 35.52 2.03
CA ARG A 82 5.19 36.46 2.71
C ARG A 82 3.73 36.00 2.67
N CYS A 83 3.27 35.42 1.55
CA CYS A 83 1.94 34.84 1.46
C CYS A 83 1.76 33.64 2.38
N CYS A 84 2.74 32.74 2.47
CA CYS A 84 2.68 31.60 3.39
C CYS A 84 2.63 32.05 4.85
N ALA A 85 3.44 33.05 5.22
CA ALA A 85 3.42 33.65 6.56
C ALA A 85 2.08 34.33 6.87
N ASP A 86 1.51 35.10 5.94
CA ASP A 86 0.19 35.73 6.11
C ASP A 86 -0.92 34.69 6.32
N VAL A 87 -0.87 33.57 5.58
CA VAL A 87 -1.84 32.46 5.77
C VAL A 87 -1.66 31.84 7.15
N ALA A 88 -0.41 31.58 7.57
CA ALA A 88 -0.12 31.02 8.88
C ALA A 88 -0.58 31.95 10.02
N ASN A 89 -0.31 33.24 9.93
CA ASN A 89 -0.73 34.24 10.92
C ASN A 89 -2.25 34.34 11.04
N ALA A 90 -2.98 34.32 9.92
CA ALA A 90 -4.45 34.32 9.95
C ALA A 90 -5.04 33.09 10.66
N LEU A 91 -4.36 31.94 10.59
CA LEU A 91 -4.76 30.72 11.31
C LEU A 91 -4.40 30.77 12.80
N ILE A 92 -3.27 31.41 13.14
CA ILE A 92 -2.85 31.66 14.52
C ILE A 92 -3.86 32.59 15.20
N GLU A 93 -4.21 33.72 14.56
CA GLU A 93 -5.20 34.69 15.06
C GLU A 93 -6.56 34.03 15.33
N ASP A 94 -7.02 33.14 14.45
CA ASP A 94 -8.26 32.39 14.66
C ASP A 94 -8.18 31.44 15.87
N HIS A 95 -7.05 30.75 16.02
CA HIS A 95 -6.83 29.88 17.17
C HIS A 95 -6.82 30.66 18.49
N GLU A 96 -6.15 31.81 18.54
CA GLU A 96 -6.10 32.66 19.71
C GLU A 96 -7.46 33.30 20.03
N ALA A 97 -8.20 33.73 19.02
CA ALA A 97 -9.57 34.23 19.19
C ALA A 97 -10.49 33.16 19.78
N THR A 98 -10.36 31.91 19.31
CA THR A 98 -11.11 30.77 19.85
C THR A 98 -10.75 30.52 21.32
N LYS A 99 -9.46 30.57 21.67
CA LYS A 99 -8.97 30.41 23.05
C LYS A 99 -9.47 31.53 23.98
N ALA A 100 -9.64 32.74 23.45
CA ALA A 100 -10.17 33.91 24.16
C ALA A 100 -11.72 33.94 24.26
N GLY A 101 -12.42 32.87 23.87
CA GLY A 101 -13.89 32.78 23.98
C GLY A 101 -14.67 33.61 22.95
N ARG A 102 -14.01 34.12 21.89
CA ARG A 102 -14.67 34.83 20.78
C ARG A 102 -15.19 33.82 19.75
N SER A 103 -16.27 34.16 19.04
CA SER A 103 -16.90 33.26 18.06
C SER A 103 -15.89 32.80 17.00
N THR A 104 -15.81 31.48 16.80
CA THR A 104 -14.99 30.86 15.75
C THR A 104 -15.40 31.36 14.38
N ARG A 105 -14.44 31.87 13.59
CA ARG A 105 -14.69 32.06 12.16
C ARG A 105 -14.49 30.69 11.52
N ASP A 106 -15.48 30.15 10.83
CA ASP A 106 -15.28 28.94 10.03
C ASP A 106 -14.40 29.32 8.81
N ILE A 107 -13.09 29.23 8.98
CA ILE A 107 -12.14 29.63 7.95
C ILE A 107 -12.06 28.53 6.90
N ASN A 108 -12.70 28.79 5.75
CA ASN A 108 -12.47 28.00 4.56
C ASN A 108 -11.03 28.22 4.05
N LEU A 109 -10.16 27.25 4.30
CA LEU A 109 -8.73 27.33 3.98
C LEU A 109 -8.45 27.61 2.51
N ASN A 110 -9.22 27.02 1.59
CA ASN A 110 -9.04 27.25 0.16
C ASN A 110 -9.38 28.68 -0.23
N THR A 111 -10.43 29.24 0.37
CA THR A 111 -10.82 30.64 0.15
C THR A 111 -9.77 31.60 0.72
N LEU A 112 -9.24 31.32 1.91
CA LEU A 112 -8.18 32.11 2.52
C LEU A 112 -6.89 32.09 1.68
N ARG A 113 -6.45 30.90 1.24
CA ARG A 113 -5.28 30.72 0.37
C ARG A 113 -5.44 31.46 -0.95
N ASN A 114 -6.62 31.37 -1.58
CA ASN A 114 -6.91 32.07 -2.82
C ASN A 114 -6.91 33.59 -2.63
N LYS A 115 -7.51 34.09 -1.55
CA LYS A 115 -7.55 35.52 -1.23
C LYS A 115 -6.15 36.09 -1.03
N LEU A 116 -5.32 35.40 -0.26
CA LEU A 116 -3.95 35.84 0.04
C LEU A 116 -3.02 35.66 -1.17
N ALA A 117 -3.15 34.59 -1.95
CA ALA A 117 -2.40 34.42 -3.20
C ALA A 117 -2.70 35.55 -4.20
N LYS A 118 -3.97 35.97 -4.30
CA LYS A 118 -4.39 37.14 -5.10
C LYS A 118 -3.82 38.45 -4.54
N LYS A 119 -3.85 38.65 -3.22
CA LYS A 119 -3.26 39.83 -2.55
C LYS A 119 -1.76 39.97 -2.86
N HIS A 120 -1.03 38.86 -2.84
CA HIS A 120 0.41 38.82 -3.13
C HIS A 120 0.75 38.69 -4.62
N LYS A 121 -0.26 38.60 -5.50
CA LYS A 121 -0.13 38.48 -6.97
C LYS A 121 0.77 37.31 -7.38
N LEU A 122 0.55 36.14 -6.78
CA LEU A 122 1.27 34.91 -7.12
C LEU A 122 0.65 34.25 -8.37
N MET A 123 1.48 33.61 -9.20
CA MET A 123 0.97 32.81 -10.33
C MET A 123 0.27 31.54 -9.83
N ASN A 124 0.79 30.94 -8.77
CA ASN A 124 0.30 29.71 -8.19
C ASN A 124 -0.11 29.89 -6.73
N ILE A 125 -1.16 29.18 -6.33
CA ILE A 125 -1.60 29.15 -4.93
C ILE A 125 -0.56 28.36 -4.12
N PRO A 126 -0.06 28.89 -2.99
CA PRO A 126 0.93 28.19 -2.18
C PRO A 126 0.44 26.81 -1.76
N PRO A 127 1.25 25.75 -1.94
CA PRO A 127 0.91 24.41 -1.48
C PRO A 127 0.84 24.39 0.05
N LEU A 128 0.03 23.47 0.56
CA LEU A 128 -0.18 23.32 1.99
C LEU A 128 1.12 23.04 2.76
N THR A 129 2.06 22.30 2.16
CA THR A 129 3.38 22.01 2.73
C THR A 129 4.18 23.28 3.01
N ALA A 130 4.13 24.27 2.11
CA ALA A 130 4.81 25.55 2.29
C ALA A 130 4.17 26.38 3.41
N ILE A 131 2.83 26.36 3.51
CA ILE A 131 2.09 27.03 4.59
C ILE A 131 2.44 26.39 5.94
N ILE A 132 2.44 25.05 6.01
CA ILE A 132 2.80 24.30 7.23
C ILE A 132 4.23 24.64 7.67
N ALA A 133 5.17 24.72 6.73
CA ALA A 133 6.56 25.08 7.02
C ALA A 133 6.70 26.51 7.59
N SER A 134 5.77 27.42 7.27
CA SER A 134 5.75 28.80 7.81
C SER A 134 5.11 28.93 9.19
N ILE A 135 4.54 27.87 9.76
CA ILE A 135 3.92 27.91 11.10
C ILE A 135 5.02 27.75 12.17
N PRO A 136 5.09 28.62 13.19
CA PRO A 136 6.01 28.47 14.31
C PRO A 136 5.79 27.15 15.07
N GLU A 137 6.88 26.51 15.52
CA GLU A 137 6.85 25.15 16.11
C GLU A 137 5.85 25.00 17.27
N HIS A 138 5.74 26.02 18.13
CA HIS A 138 4.82 26.01 19.27
C HIS A 138 3.34 26.09 18.86
N TYR A 139 3.01 26.67 17.70
CA TYR A 139 1.64 26.69 17.17
C TYR A 139 1.30 25.48 16.30
N LYS A 140 2.30 24.75 15.78
CA LYS A 140 2.07 23.58 14.92
C LYS A 140 1.13 22.56 15.57
N LYS A 141 1.26 22.29 16.87
CA LYS A 141 0.40 21.35 17.61
C LYS A 141 -1.10 21.69 17.51
N TYR A 142 -1.44 22.98 17.45
CA TYR A 142 -2.83 23.44 17.45
C TYR A 142 -3.40 23.65 16.03
N ILE A 143 -2.55 24.04 15.09
CA ILE A 143 -2.98 24.41 13.74
C ILE A 143 -2.89 23.23 12.76
N LEU A 144 -1.90 22.35 12.90
CA LEU A 144 -1.74 21.18 12.03
C LEU A 144 -3.01 20.33 11.88
N PRO A 145 -3.77 20.02 12.96
CA PRO A 145 -5.01 19.25 12.83
C PRO A 145 -6.04 19.88 11.90
N LYS A 146 -6.08 21.22 11.79
CA LYS A 146 -6.96 21.95 10.86
C LYS A 146 -6.43 21.96 9.43
N LEU A 147 -5.16 21.64 9.23
CA LEU A 147 -4.45 21.72 7.95
C LEU A 147 -4.14 20.36 7.34
N ILE A 148 -4.52 19.23 7.95
CA ILE A 148 -4.19 17.91 7.40
C ILE A 148 -4.87 17.73 6.05
N ALA A 149 -4.07 17.56 4.99
CA ALA A 149 -4.59 17.17 3.69
C ALA A 149 -5.12 15.74 3.71
N LYS A 150 -6.35 15.52 3.25
CA LYS A 150 -6.97 14.18 3.13
C LYS A 150 -6.89 13.39 4.45
N PRO A 151 -7.55 13.87 5.53
CA PRO A 151 -7.42 13.31 6.88
C PRO A 151 -7.79 11.82 6.99
N ILE A 152 -8.64 11.32 6.07
CA ILE A 152 -8.99 9.90 5.94
C ILE A 152 -7.75 9.00 5.73
N ARG A 153 -6.64 9.53 5.20
CA ARG A 153 -5.42 8.73 4.94
C ARG A 153 -4.75 8.20 6.21
N THR A 154 -4.99 8.82 7.35
CA THR A 154 -4.45 8.43 8.66
C THR A 154 -5.55 8.33 9.71
N SER A 155 -6.82 8.15 9.29
CA SER A 155 -7.97 8.03 10.20
C SER A 155 -7.88 6.79 11.08
N SER A 156 -7.21 5.74 10.60
CA SER A 156 -6.94 4.51 11.34
C SER A 156 -5.74 4.62 12.29
N GLY A 157 -5.10 5.79 12.39
CA GLY A 157 -3.95 5.97 13.27
C GLY A 157 -2.61 5.45 12.73
N ILE A 158 -2.56 5.00 11.47
CA ILE A 158 -1.38 4.38 10.84
C ILE A 158 -1.07 5.08 9.51
N ALA A 159 0.21 5.36 9.27
CA ALA A 159 0.71 5.88 8.00
C ALA A 159 1.02 4.73 7.03
N VAL A 160 0.27 4.64 5.93
CA VAL A 160 0.51 3.61 4.90
C VAL A 160 1.57 4.07 3.90
N VAL A 161 2.65 3.31 3.80
CA VAL A 161 3.78 3.53 2.89
C VAL A 161 3.85 2.40 1.89
N ALA A 162 3.36 2.65 0.68
CA ALA A 162 3.43 1.69 -0.42
C ALA A 162 4.72 1.89 -1.24
N VAL A 163 5.45 0.79 -1.45
CA VAL A 163 6.71 0.72 -2.20
C VAL A 163 6.60 -0.36 -3.28
N MET A 164 7.41 -0.25 -4.33
CA MET A 164 7.47 -1.23 -5.41
C MET A 164 8.86 -1.86 -5.48
N CYS A 165 8.90 -3.17 -5.71
CA CYS A 165 10.13 -3.86 -6.07
C CYS A 165 10.49 -3.62 -7.53
N LYS A 166 11.72 -4.00 -7.92
CA LYS A 166 12.21 -3.84 -9.29
C LYS A 166 11.25 -4.47 -10.31
N PRO A 167 11.08 -3.87 -11.50
CA PRO A 167 10.39 -4.52 -12.60
C PRO A 167 11.04 -5.86 -12.93
N HIS A 168 10.23 -6.92 -13.01
CA HIS A 168 10.65 -8.28 -13.36
C HIS A 168 9.48 -9.03 -13.98
N ARG A 169 9.79 -10.10 -14.73
CA ARG A 169 8.78 -10.94 -15.36
C ARG A 169 8.05 -11.80 -14.33
N CYS A 170 6.76 -12.02 -14.53
CA CYS A 170 6.01 -13.02 -13.77
C CYS A 170 6.61 -14.42 -14.00
N PRO A 171 6.72 -15.26 -12.95
CA PRO A 171 7.37 -16.57 -13.07
C PRO A 171 6.59 -17.56 -13.95
N HIS A 172 5.26 -17.44 -14.03
CA HIS A 172 4.43 -18.35 -14.82
C HIS A 172 4.62 -18.23 -16.34
N ILE A 173 5.24 -17.15 -16.82
CA ILE A 173 5.52 -16.99 -18.25
C ILE A 173 6.39 -18.14 -18.79
N ALA A 174 7.26 -18.70 -17.94
CA ALA A 174 8.17 -19.77 -18.32
C ALA A 174 7.46 -21.06 -18.75
N TYR A 175 6.28 -21.35 -18.17
CA TYR A 175 5.55 -22.59 -18.44
C TYR A 175 4.18 -22.38 -19.09
N THR A 176 3.63 -21.16 -19.06
CA THR A 176 2.38 -20.81 -19.77
C THR A 176 2.60 -20.07 -21.09
N GLY A 177 3.83 -19.60 -21.34
CA GLY A 177 4.22 -18.88 -22.55
C GLY A 177 3.91 -17.38 -22.54
N ASN A 178 2.95 -16.91 -21.73
CA ASN A 178 2.55 -15.49 -21.66
C ASN A 178 2.12 -15.09 -20.23
N ILE A 179 1.90 -13.79 -20.00
CA ILE A 179 1.31 -13.28 -18.75
C ILE A 179 -0.23 -13.38 -18.76
N CYS A 180 -0.89 -13.00 -17.65
CA CYS A 180 -2.35 -12.96 -17.54
C CYS A 180 -2.98 -11.99 -18.55
N VAL A 181 -4.12 -12.39 -19.14
CA VAL A 181 -4.77 -11.70 -20.26
C VAL A 181 -5.10 -10.23 -19.97
N TYR A 182 -5.53 -9.91 -18.74
CA TYR A 182 -5.95 -8.57 -18.32
C TYR A 182 -4.83 -7.72 -17.70
N CYS A 183 -3.60 -8.25 -17.59
CA CYS A 183 -2.53 -7.60 -16.84
C CYS A 183 -1.82 -6.53 -17.70
N PRO A 184 -1.88 -5.23 -17.34
CA PRO A 184 -1.11 -4.20 -18.03
C PRO A 184 0.34 -4.17 -17.54
N GLY A 185 1.18 -3.44 -18.28
CA GLY A 185 2.52 -3.08 -17.84
C GLY A 185 3.51 -4.24 -17.75
N GLY A 186 4.62 -3.97 -17.08
CA GLY A 186 5.72 -4.91 -16.91
C GLY A 186 6.79 -4.82 -18.01
N PRO A 187 7.86 -5.62 -17.89
CA PRO A 187 9.04 -5.52 -18.76
C PRO A 187 8.76 -5.78 -20.24
N ASP A 188 7.73 -6.57 -20.56
CA ASP A 188 7.38 -6.98 -21.92
C ASP A 188 6.18 -6.18 -22.47
N SER A 189 6.04 -4.92 -22.06
CA SER A 189 4.91 -4.04 -22.44
C SER A 189 5.37 -2.71 -23.03
N ASP A 190 4.43 -1.98 -23.64
CA ASP A 190 4.65 -0.62 -24.15
C ASP A 190 4.90 0.43 -23.05
N PHE A 191 4.71 0.07 -21.77
CA PHE A 191 4.89 0.98 -20.64
C PHE A 191 6.34 0.96 -20.15
N GLU A 192 7.07 2.02 -20.48
CA GLU A 192 8.49 2.17 -20.12
C GLU A 192 8.73 2.02 -18.61
N TYR A 193 9.66 1.12 -18.26
CA TYR A 193 10.20 0.93 -16.91
C TYR A 193 9.14 0.75 -15.81
N SER A 194 8.03 0.09 -16.15
CA SER A 194 6.90 -0.17 -15.26
C SER A 194 6.96 -1.56 -14.60
N THR A 195 6.52 -1.66 -13.34
CA THR A 195 6.30 -2.95 -12.66
C THR A 195 5.11 -3.69 -13.25
N GLN A 196 5.13 -5.02 -13.24
CA GLN A 196 4.01 -5.85 -13.70
C GLN A 196 2.69 -5.45 -13.03
N SER A 197 1.59 -5.38 -13.80
CA SER A 197 0.26 -4.91 -13.38
C SER A 197 0.09 -3.40 -13.20
N TYR A 198 1.12 -2.60 -13.46
CA TYR A 198 1.11 -1.14 -13.31
C TYR A 198 1.54 -0.43 -14.59
N THR A 199 0.98 0.74 -14.86
CA THR A 199 1.25 1.52 -16.08
C THR A 199 2.45 2.46 -15.94
N GLY A 200 2.94 2.71 -14.72
CA GLY A 200 4.01 3.68 -14.45
C GLY A 200 3.47 5.08 -14.13
N TYR A 201 2.23 5.37 -14.47
CA TYR A 201 1.58 6.68 -14.27
C TYR A 201 0.79 6.77 -12.96
N GLU A 202 0.68 5.68 -12.20
CA GLU A 202 0.07 5.74 -10.87
C GLU A 202 0.98 6.53 -9.92
N PRO A 203 0.43 7.28 -8.94
CA PRO A 203 1.24 8.10 -8.04
C PRO A 203 2.34 7.33 -7.31
N THR A 204 2.12 6.06 -6.99
CA THR A 204 3.15 5.22 -6.36
C THR A 204 4.18 4.74 -7.36
N SER A 205 3.76 4.31 -8.55
CA SER A 205 4.66 3.91 -9.64
C SER A 205 5.60 5.05 -10.04
N MET A 206 5.08 6.27 -10.20
CA MET A 206 5.90 7.44 -10.51
C MET A 206 6.96 7.73 -9.43
N ARG A 207 6.63 7.50 -8.15
CA ARG A 207 7.62 7.65 -7.06
C ARG A 207 8.67 6.54 -7.11
N ALA A 208 8.26 5.30 -7.39
CA ALA A 208 9.17 4.18 -7.52
C ALA A 208 10.15 4.39 -8.69
N ILE A 209 9.66 4.78 -9.86
CA ILE A 209 10.48 5.11 -11.04
C ILE A 209 11.47 6.23 -10.72
N ARG A 210 11.03 7.32 -10.08
CA ARG A 210 11.91 8.44 -9.69
C ARG A 210 13.02 8.00 -8.73
N ALA A 211 12.71 7.08 -7.83
CA ALA A 211 13.68 6.50 -6.90
C ALA A 211 14.47 5.34 -7.51
N ARG A 212 14.29 5.02 -8.81
CA ARG A 212 14.89 3.86 -9.49
C ARG A 212 14.66 2.55 -8.75
N TYR A 213 13.48 2.40 -8.15
CA TYR A 213 13.07 1.25 -7.35
C TYR A 213 13.96 0.97 -6.13
N ASP A 214 14.75 1.95 -5.67
CA ASP A 214 15.51 1.83 -4.43
C ASP A 214 14.57 1.76 -3.22
N PRO A 215 14.63 0.71 -2.38
CA PRO A 215 13.72 0.54 -1.24
C PRO A 215 13.86 1.64 -0.19
N PHE A 216 15.09 2.05 0.11
CA PHE A 216 15.36 3.04 1.16
C PHE A 216 14.82 4.42 0.77
N GLU A 217 15.13 4.90 -0.43
CA GLU A 217 14.69 6.18 -0.97
C GLU A 217 13.17 6.24 -1.16
N GLN A 218 12.56 5.15 -1.62
CA GLN A 218 11.09 5.07 -1.71
C GLN A 218 10.42 5.20 -0.34
N ALA A 219 10.90 4.43 0.64
CA ALA A 219 10.35 4.44 1.98
C ALA A 219 10.56 5.78 2.68
N ARG A 220 11.82 6.25 2.74
CA ARG A 220 12.20 7.49 3.41
C ARG A 220 11.51 8.69 2.78
N GLY A 221 11.56 8.80 1.45
CA GLY A 221 10.92 9.90 0.73
C GLY A 221 9.42 9.96 0.95
N ARG A 222 8.75 8.80 1.09
CA ARG A 222 7.31 8.76 1.37
C ARG A 222 6.98 9.12 2.82
N VAL A 223 7.77 8.65 3.79
CA VAL A 223 7.61 9.00 5.21
C VAL A 223 7.77 10.51 5.41
N ASP A 224 8.83 11.09 4.85
CA ASP A 224 9.12 12.52 4.99
C ASP A 224 8.09 13.39 4.25
N GLN A 225 7.57 12.92 3.12
CA GLN A 225 6.43 13.55 2.45
C GLN A 225 5.18 13.58 3.35
N LEU A 226 4.84 12.48 4.03
CA LEU A 226 3.69 12.42 4.93
C LEU A 226 3.87 13.36 6.13
N LYS A 227 5.07 13.42 6.72
CA LYS A 227 5.41 14.39 7.78
C LYS A 227 5.20 15.83 7.32
N SER A 228 5.68 16.17 6.12
CA SER A 228 5.54 17.53 5.57
C SER A 228 4.08 17.97 5.33
N LEU A 229 3.17 17.00 5.18
CA LEU A 229 1.73 17.20 5.04
C LEU A 229 0.99 17.26 6.39
N GLY A 230 1.70 17.14 7.51
CA GLY A 230 1.14 17.20 8.86
C GLY A 230 0.56 15.88 9.37
N HIS A 231 0.82 14.76 8.70
CA HIS A 231 0.40 13.44 9.20
C HIS A 231 1.38 12.96 10.28
N SER A 232 0.84 12.35 11.35
CA SER A 232 1.67 11.53 12.26
C SER A 232 2.14 10.30 11.50
N VAL A 233 3.43 9.99 11.66
CA VAL A 233 4.08 8.82 11.06
C VAL A 233 4.78 7.98 12.13
N ASP A 234 4.37 8.09 13.39
CA ASP A 234 4.97 7.33 14.50
C ASP A 234 4.73 5.81 14.32
N LYS A 235 3.68 5.47 13.58
CA LYS A 235 3.30 4.10 13.20
C LYS A 235 3.19 4.02 11.68
N VAL A 236 4.03 3.19 11.07
CA VAL A 236 4.08 2.97 9.62
C VAL A 236 3.70 1.52 9.31
N GLU A 237 2.85 1.36 8.31
CA GLU A 237 2.57 0.06 7.68
C GLU A 237 3.10 0.10 6.25
N TYR A 238 3.99 -0.84 5.93
CA TYR A 238 4.51 -1.00 4.57
C TYR A 238 3.57 -1.85 3.72
N ILE A 239 3.46 -1.51 2.44
CA ILE A 239 2.83 -2.36 1.42
C ILE A 239 3.81 -2.53 0.28
N ILE A 240 4.26 -3.77 0.06
CA ILE A 240 5.14 -4.16 -1.03
C ILE A 240 4.26 -4.60 -2.20
N MET A 241 4.25 -3.78 -3.25
CA MET A 241 3.41 -3.97 -4.43
C MET A 241 4.19 -4.57 -5.61
N GLY A 242 3.47 -5.26 -6.49
CA GLY A 242 4.01 -5.88 -7.71
C GLY A 242 3.52 -7.33 -7.92
N GLY A 243 2.96 -7.95 -6.89
CA GLY A 243 2.29 -9.26 -6.96
C GLY A 243 3.21 -10.48 -7.11
N THR A 244 4.50 -10.31 -7.40
CA THR A 244 5.46 -11.42 -7.60
C THR A 244 6.78 -11.21 -6.86
N PHE A 245 6.83 -10.34 -5.84
CA PHE A 245 8.04 -10.08 -5.04
C PHE A 245 8.71 -11.36 -4.52
N MET A 246 7.91 -12.33 -4.07
CA MET A 246 8.41 -13.60 -3.55
C MET A 246 9.09 -14.51 -4.59
N SER A 247 8.92 -14.23 -5.89
CA SER A 247 9.61 -14.95 -6.98
C SER A 247 11.02 -14.43 -7.26
N LEU A 248 11.39 -13.28 -6.69
CA LEU A 248 12.75 -12.76 -6.78
C LEU A 248 13.71 -13.57 -5.92
N SER A 249 15.01 -13.47 -6.23
CA SER A 249 16.06 -14.17 -5.47
C SER A 249 16.04 -13.78 -4.00
N GLU A 250 16.36 -14.73 -3.13
CA GLU A 250 16.37 -14.51 -1.68
C GLU A 250 17.27 -13.34 -1.29
N SER A 251 18.47 -13.24 -1.85
CA SER A 251 19.40 -12.12 -1.63
C SER A 251 18.75 -10.76 -1.91
N TYR A 252 18.02 -10.62 -3.03
CA TYR A 252 17.32 -9.37 -3.33
C TYR A 252 16.19 -9.09 -2.34
N ARG A 253 15.41 -10.11 -1.97
CA ARG A 253 14.30 -9.95 -1.02
C ARG A 253 14.84 -9.54 0.37
N ASN A 254 15.89 -10.19 0.85
CA ASN A 254 16.52 -9.90 2.13
C ASN A 254 17.05 -8.47 2.16
N GLU A 255 17.80 -8.04 1.15
CA GLU A 255 18.33 -6.67 1.04
C GLU A 255 17.19 -5.65 0.97
N PHE A 256 16.15 -5.91 0.15
CA PHE A 256 15.02 -5.01 0.00
C PHE A 256 14.32 -4.76 1.34
N ILE A 257 14.04 -5.83 2.10
CA ILE A 257 13.40 -5.73 3.42
C ILE A 257 14.31 -5.05 4.44
N ALA A 258 15.61 -5.38 4.46
CA ALA A 258 16.57 -4.74 5.36
C ALA A 258 16.56 -3.21 5.16
N GLN A 259 16.58 -2.75 3.91
CA GLN A 259 16.53 -1.32 3.61
C GLN A 259 15.22 -0.63 4.01
N LEU A 260 14.08 -1.34 3.99
CA LEU A 260 12.81 -0.78 4.50
C LEU A 260 12.85 -0.55 6.01
N HIS A 261 13.44 -1.46 6.77
CA HIS A 261 13.63 -1.29 8.22
C HIS A 261 14.64 -0.19 8.52
N ASN A 262 15.79 -0.16 7.81
CA ASN A 262 16.80 0.89 7.90
C ASN A 262 16.22 2.29 7.66
N ALA A 263 15.30 2.45 6.70
CA ALA A 263 14.67 3.73 6.40
C ALA A 263 13.90 4.33 7.61
N LEU A 264 13.40 3.47 8.50
CA LEU A 264 12.71 3.86 9.72
C LEU A 264 13.64 3.93 10.93
N SER A 265 14.51 2.95 11.13
CA SER A 265 15.41 2.86 12.30
C SER A 265 16.57 3.86 12.22
N GLY A 266 17.02 4.21 11.02
CA GLY A 266 18.27 4.95 10.79
C GLY A 266 19.52 4.08 10.90
N TYR A 267 19.37 2.77 11.12
CA TYR A 267 20.47 1.81 11.10
C TYR A 267 20.94 1.54 9.65
N GLN A 268 22.13 0.98 9.48
CA GLN A 268 22.70 0.68 8.18
C GLN A 268 23.28 -0.74 8.17
N THR A 269 22.52 -1.68 7.61
CA THR A 269 22.95 -3.07 7.39
C THR A 269 22.25 -3.65 6.17
N THR A 270 22.84 -4.68 5.56
CA THR A 270 22.19 -5.48 4.50
C THR A 270 21.68 -6.82 5.04
N ASN A 271 22.00 -7.16 6.29
CA ASN A 271 21.46 -8.32 6.97
C ASN A 271 20.02 -8.03 7.43
N VAL A 272 19.06 -8.83 6.95
CA VAL A 272 17.65 -8.64 7.25
C VAL A 272 17.31 -8.85 8.72
N ASP A 273 17.99 -9.78 9.41
CA ASP A 273 17.70 -10.10 10.80
C ASP A 273 18.15 -8.95 11.72
N GLU A 274 19.37 -8.45 11.53
CA GLU A 274 19.88 -7.27 12.23
C GLU A 274 19.00 -6.03 11.96
N ALA A 275 18.54 -5.85 10.72
CA ALA A 275 17.68 -4.73 10.37
C ALA A 275 16.30 -4.82 11.06
N VAL A 276 15.73 -6.03 11.15
CA VAL A 276 14.47 -6.29 11.87
C VAL A 276 14.64 -6.01 13.36
N GLU A 277 15.71 -6.48 13.99
CA GLU A 277 16.02 -6.22 15.39
C GLU A 277 16.18 -4.71 15.67
N ALA A 278 16.95 -4.01 14.83
CA ALA A 278 17.09 -2.56 14.92
C ALA A 278 15.75 -1.83 14.70
N GLY A 279 14.87 -2.39 13.86
CA GLY A 279 13.53 -1.89 13.59
C GLY A 279 12.63 -1.88 14.83
N GLU A 280 12.79 -2.83 15.76
CA GLU A 280 12.02 -2.88 17.02
C GLU A 280 12.31 -1.65 17.90
N MET A 281 13.57 -1.20 17.88
CA MET A 281 14.06 -0.06 18.67
C MET A 281 13.82 1.30 18.02
N SER A 282 13.34 1.35 16.77
CA SER A 282 13.11 2.61 16.04
C SER A 282 12.11 3.55 16.75
N ASN A 283 12.29 4.86 16.62
CA ASN A 283 11.27 5.83 17.02
C ASN A 283 10.02 5.79 16.13
N VAL A 284 10.21 5.44 14.84
CA VAL A 284 9.11 5.23 13.89
C VAL A 284 8.83 3.73 13.80
N LYS A 285 7.71 3.30 14.36
CA LYS A 285 7.38 1.89 14.50
C LYS A 285 6.83 1.31 13.20
N CYS A 286 7.50 0.29 12.66
CA CYS A 286 6.91 -0.58 11.64
C CYS A 286 5.86 -1.48 12.29
N VAL A 287 4.58 -1.13 12.18
CA VAL A 287 3.49 -1.86 12.84
C VAL A 287 2.98 -3.04 12.00
N GLY A 288 3.43 -3.15 10.76
CA GLY A 288 3.15 -4.28 9.89
C GLY A 288 3.73 -4.10 8.50
N ILE A 289 4.10 -5.20 7.87
CA ILE A 289 4.41 -5.26 6.44
C ILE A 289 3.33 -6.09 5.75
N THR A 290 2.86 -5.59 4.61
CA THR A 290 1.96 -6.29 3.69
C THR A 290 2.73 -6.69 2.44
N ILE A 291 2.66 -7.96 2.07
CA ILE A 291 3.28 -8.47 0.83
C ILE A 291 2.18 -8.97 -0.12
N GLU A 292 2.13 -8.38 -1.32
CA GLU A 292 1.29 -8.88 -2.42
C GLU A 292 1.98 -10.05 -3.14
N THR A 293 1.27 -11.15 -3.34
CA THR A 293 1.83 -12.37 -3.94
C THR A 293 0.78 -13.17 -4.74
N ARG A 294 1.26 -14.23 -5.40
CA ARG A 294 0.45 -15.27 -6.03
C ARG A 294 0.33 -16.47 -5.08
N PRO A 295 -0.77 -17.25 -5.13
CA PRO A 295 -0.97 -18.39 -4.23
C PRO A 295 0.14 -19.45 -4.36
N ASP A 296 0.70 -19.65 -5.55
CA ASP A 296 1.82 -20.57 -5.78
C ASP A 296 3.17 -20.09 -5.18
N TYR A 297 3.22 -18.87 -4.64
CA TYR A 297 4.33 -18.34 -3.84
C TYR A 297 3.94 -18.11 -2.36
N CYS A 298 3.02 -18.93 -1.86
CA CYS A 298 2.62 -18.99 -0.44
C CYS A 298 2.81 -20.37 0.20
N LEU A 299 3.79 -21.13 -0.29
CA LEU A 299 4.23 -22.39 0.32
C LEU A 299 4.91 -22.14 1.68
N GLN A 300 5.05 -23.19 2.50
CA GLN A 300 5.63 -23.10 3.85
C GLN A 300 6.99 -22.36 3.92
N PRO A 301 7.95 -22.56 2.99
CA PRO A 301 9.20 -21.79 3.00
C PRO A 301 8.96 -20.29 2.76
N HIS A 302 8.11 -19.94 1.79
CA HIS A 302 7.78 -18.56 1.48
C HIS A 302 7.07 -17.85 2.63
N LEU A 303 6.12 -18.53 3.28
CA LEU A 303 5.45 -18.00 4.46
C LEU A 303 6.43 -17.81 5.63
N SER A 304 7.38 -18.74 5.81
CA SER A 304 8.41 -18.61 6.84
C SER A 304 9.35 -17.42 6.59
N ASP A 305 9.77 -17.20 5.33
CA ASP A 305 10.54 -16.02 4.93
C ASP A 305 9.78 -14.72 5.23
N MET A 306 8.48 -14.70 4.91
CA MET A 306 7.65 -13.53 5.17
C MET A 306 7.52 -13.26 6.68
N LEU A 307 7.45 -14.28 7.54
CA LEU A 307 7.44 -14.12 8.99
C LEU A 307 8.76 -13.49 9.47
N ARG A 308 9.89 -14.00 8.97
CA ARG A 308 11.24 -13.47 9.25
C ARG A 308 11.36 -11.99 8.85
N TYR A 309 10.75 -11.58 7.74
CA TYR A 309 10.74 -10.18 7.30
C TYR A 309 9.92 -9.23 8.18
N GLY A 310 9.08 -9.76 9.08
CA GLY A 310 8.10 -8.97 9.85
C GLY A 310 6.80 -8.71 9.09
N CYS A 311 6.48 -9.54 8.09
CA CYS A 311 5.18 -9.52 7.41
C CYS A 311 4.07 -9.95 8.36
N THR A 312 2.97 -9.21 8.33
CA THR A 312 1.77 -9.48 9.16
C THR A 312 0.52 -9.70 8.31
N ARG A 313 0.55 -9.27 7.04
CA ARG A 313 -0.56 -9.37 6.10
C ARG A 313 -0.12 -9.84 4.74
N LEU A 314 -0.83 -10.82 4.21
CA LEU A 314 -0.65 -11.31 2.85
C LEU A 314 -1.80 -10.81 2.00
N GLU A 315 -1.49 -10.40 0.77
CA GLU A 315 -2.52 -10.17 -0.23
C GLU A 315 -2.34 -11.12 -1.42
N VAL A 316 -3.37 -11.93 -1.67
CA VAL A 316 -3.33 -12.96 -2.70
C VAL A 316 -4.23 -12.56 -3.87
N GLY A 317 -3.66 -12.55 -5.07
CA GLY A 317 -4.40 -12.29 -6.30
C GLY A 317 -5.25 -13.50 -6.73
N VAL A 318 -6.45 -13.65 -6.17
CA VAL A 318 -7.41 -14.74 -6.50
C VAL A 318 -8.13 -14.46 -7.81
N GLN A 319 -8.66 -13.24 -7.93
CA GLN A 319 -9.41 -12.68 -9.05
C GLN A 319 -10.78 -13.32 -9.30
N SER A 320 -10.85 -14.64 -9.43
CA SER A 320 -12.07 -15.42 -9.68
C SER A 320 -12.09 -16.70 -8.85
N LEU A 321 -13.29 -17.19 -8.51
CA LEU A 321 -13.48 -18.49 -7.87
C LEU A 321 -13.77 -19.62 -8.87
N TYR A 322 -13.77 -19.32 -10.17
CA TYR A 322 -14.06 -20.30 -11.19
C TYR A 322 -12.79 -20.79 -11.90
N GLU A 323 -12.64 -22.11 -12.01
CA GLU A 323 -11.47 -22.75 -12.64
C GLU A 323 -11.39 -22.49 -14.16
N ASP A 324 -12.54 -22.40 -14.85
CA ASP A 324 -12.61 -22.03 -16.27
C ASP A 324 -11.99 -20.65 -16.51
N VAL A 325 -12.33 -19.68 -15.66
CA VAL A 325 -11.80 -18.31 -15.74
C VAL A 325 -10.31 -18.27 -15.44
N ALA A 326 -9.84 -19.00 -14.41
CA ALA A 326 -8.42 -19.05 -14.07
C ALA A 326 -7.58 -19.63 -15.23
N ARG A 327 -8.09 -20.66 -15.90
CA ARG A 327 -7.47 -21.27 -17.08
C ARG A 327 -7.49 -20.32 -18.28
N ASP A 328 -8.67 -19.82 -18.66
CA ASP A 328 -8.87 -19.08 -19.91
C ASP A 328 -8.23 -17.67 -19.86
N SER A 329 -8.06 -17.10 -18.66
CA SER A 329 -7.33 -15.83 -18.46
C SER A 329 -5.81 -16.00 -18.31
N ASN A 330 -5.30 -17.23 -18.45
CA ASN A 330 -3.91 -17.59 -18.26
C ASN A 330 -3.35 -17.12 -16.89
N ARG A 331 -4.06 -17.45 -15.81
CA ARG A 331 -3.73 -16.99 -14.45
C ARG A 331 -2.49 -17.68 -13.86
N GLY A 332 -2.24 -18.91 -14.28
CA GLY A 332 -1.10 -19.73 -13.84
C GLY A 332 -1.26 -20.35 -12.45
N HIS A 333 -2.47 -20.44 -11.90
CA HIS A 333 -2.79 -21.20 -10.69
C HIS A 333 -4.25 -21.67 -10.72
N THR A 334 -4.62 -22.62 -9.86
CA THR A 334 -6.00 -23.10 -9.66
C THR A 334 -6.67 -22.40 -8.48
N VAL A 335 -7.99 -22.55 -8.36
CA VAL A 335 -8.76 -22.08 -7.19
C VAL A 335 -8.50 -22.98 -5.99
N ALA A 336 -8.29 -24.28 -6.20
CA ALA A 336 -7.89 -25.20 -5.14
C ALA A 336 -6.58 -24.77 -4.45
N ALA A 337 -5.57 -24.34 -5.20
CA ALA A 337 -4.30 -23.84 -4.65
C ALA A 337 -4.49 -22.56 -3.80
N VAL A 338 -5.47 -21.72 -4.15
CA VAL A 338 -5.84 -20.55 -3.34
C VAL A 338 -6.40 -20.98 -1.99
N ALA A 339 -7.34 -21.95 -1.98
CA ALA A 339 -7.94 -22.44 -0.74
C ALA A 339 -6.89 -23.05 0.19
N GLU A 340 -5.95 -23.83 -0.35
CA GLU A 340 -4.84 -24.40 0.42
C GLU A 340 -3.89 -23.32 0.97
N THR A 341 -3.55 -22.33 0.15
CA THR A 341 -2.78 -21.15 0.57
C THR A 341 -3.43 -20.45 1.76
N PHE A 342 -4.75 -20.30 1.75
CA PHE A 342 -5.49 -19.67 2.85
C PHE A 342 -5.47 -20.50 4.13
N CYS A 343 -5.48 -21.84 4.04
CA CYS A 343 -5.28 -22.70 5.21
C CYS A 343 -3.91 -22.45 5.85
N LEU A 344 -2.83 -22.57 5.07
CA LEU A 344 -1.46 -22.38 5.56
C LEU A 344 -1.23 -20.97 6.11
N ALA A 345 -1.70 -19.94 5.40
CA ALA A 345 -1.53 -18.56 5.81
C ALA A 345 -2.25 -18.24 7.12
N LYS A 346 -3.50 -18.70 7.29
CA LYS A 346 -4.27 -18.46 8.52
C LYS A 346 -3.69 -19.20 9.72
N ASP A 347 -3.21 -20.44 9.52
CA ASP A 347 -2.55 -21.22 10.59
C ASP A 347 -1.16 -20.70 10.96
N ALA A 348 -0.44 -20.05 10.03
CA ALA A 348 0.75 -19.26 10.32
C ALA A 348 0.43 -17.87 10.94
N GLY A 349 -0.86 -17.58 11.19
CA GLY A 349 -1.32 -16.36 11.86
C GLY A 349 -1.57 -15.16 10.97
N TYR A 350 -1.19 -15.18 9.69
CA TYR A 350 -1.33 -14.02 8.81
C TYR A 350 -2.74 -13.50 8.71
N LYS A 351 -2.88 -12.17 8.64
CA LYS A 351 -4.06 -11.55 8.06
C LYS A 351 -4.09 -11.81 6.56
N VAL A 352 -5.19 -12.35 6.05
CA VAL A 352 -5.33 -12.71 4.64
C VAL A 352 -6.28 -11.74 3.95
N VAL A 353 -5.81 -11.12 2.88
CA VAL A 353 -6.60 -10.28 1.98
C VAL A 353 -6.58 -10.89 0.60
N SER A 354 -7.72 -10.92 -0.08
CA SER A 354 -7.76 -11.35 -1.49
C SER A 354 -8.04 -10.18 -2.42
N HIS A 355 -7.52 -10.24 -3.63
CA HIS A 355 -7.98 -9.40 -4.74
C HIS A 355 -9.01 -10.19 -5.54
N MET A 356 -10.16 -9.58 -5.81
CA MET A 356 -11.23 -10.16 -6.64
C MET A 356 -11.60 -9.18 -7.75
N MET A 357 -11.85 -9.70 -8.95
CA MET A 357 -12.11 -8.92 -10.14
C MET A 357 -13.47 -9.30 -10.73
N PRO A 358 -14.52 -8.48 -10.56
CA PRO A 358 -15.73 -8.64 -11.35
C PRO A 358 -15.50 -8.23 -12.82
N ASP A 359 -16.45 -8.59 -13.68
CA ASP A 359 -16.45 -8.26 -15.12
C ASP A 359 -15.29 -8.91 -15.89
N LEU A 360 -14.79 -10.06 -15.43
CA LEU A 360 -13.79 -10.84 -16.16
C LEU A 360 -14.40 -11.51 -17.41
N PRO A 361 -13.59 -11.78 -18.46
CA PRO A 361 -14.08 -12.52 -19.63
C PRO A 361 -14.78 -13.82 -19.26
N ASN A 362 -15.86 -14.13 -19.96
CA ASN A 362 -16.70 -15.33 -19.77
C ASN A 362 -17.43 -15.42 -18.41
N VAL A 363 -17.41 -14.36 -17.59
CA VAL A 363 -18.20 -14.25 -16.36
C VAL A 363 -19.27 -13.18 -16.54
N GLY A 364 -20.54 -13.58 -16.50
CA GLY A 364 -21.67 -12.64 -16.56
C GLY A 364 -22.06 -12.10 -15.18
N MET A 365 -22.94 -11.09 -15.18
CA MET A 365 -23.37 -10.36 -13.98
C MET A 365 -23.90 -11.26 -12.85
N GLU A 366 -24.68 -12.28 -13.20
CA GLU A 366 -25.23 -13.24 -12.24
C GLU A 366 -24.13 -14.10 -11.62
N ARG A 367 -23.19 -14.61 -12.44
CA ARG A 367 -22.02 -15.36 -11.96
C ARG A 367 -21.14 -14.51 -11.05
N ASP A 368 -20.98 -13.21 -11.31
CA ASP A 368 -20.23 -12.33 -10.39
C ASP A 368 -20.93 -12.25 -9.02
N ILE A 369 -22.26 -12.09 -8.97
CA ILE A 369 -22.99 -12.08 -7.70
C ILE A 369 -22.84 -13.41 -6.96
N ASP A 370 -22.99 -14.54 -7.65
CA ASP A 370 -22.87 -15.87 -7.05
C ASP A 370 -21.44 -16.13 -6.55
N GLN A 371 -20.43 -15.70 -7.30
CA GLN A 371 -19.03 -15.76 -6.90
C GLN A 371 -18.77 -15.03 -5.59
N PHE A 372 -19.31 -13.82 -5.41
CA PHE A 372 -19.14 -13.09 -4.15
C PHE A 372 -19.99 -13.66 -3.01
N ARG A 373 -21.16 -14.22 -3.28
CA ARG A 373 -21.93 -14.95 -2.28
C ARG A 373 -21.15 -16.15 -1.77
N GLU A 374 -20.66 -17.00 -2.67
CA GLU A 374 -19.82 -18.15 -2.33
C GLU A 374 -18.57 -17.70 -1.55
N TYR A 375 -17.90 -16.64 -1.98
CA TYR A 375 -16.70 -16.14 -1.33
C TYR A 375 -16.88 -15.85 0.18
N PHE A 376 -18.04 -15.34 0.59
CA PHE A 376 -18.33 -15.04 1.99
C PHE A 376 -18.98 -16.23 2.73
N GLU A 377 -19.75 -17.06 2.05
CA GLU A 377 -20.46 -18.20 2.66
C GLU A 377 -19.58 -19.45 2.79
N ASN A 378 -18.77 -19.76 1.78
CA ASN A 378 -17.92 -20.95 1.71
C ASN A 378 -16.74 -20.82 2.69
N PRO A 379 -16.57 -21.75 3.66
CA PRO A 379 -15.48 -21.71 4.63
C PRO A 379 -14.09 -21.82 3.99
N ALA A 380 -13.96 -22.25 2.74
CA ALA A 380 -12.68 -22.29 2.03
C ALA A 380 -12.06 -20.90 1.77
N PHE A 381 -12.83 -19.81 1.87
CA PHE A 381 -12.36 -18.45 1.57
C PHE A 381 -12.40 -17.53 2.79
N ARG A 382 -13.57 -16.94 3.10
CA ARG A 382 -13.85 -16.09 4.29
C ARG A 382 -12.62 -15.31 4.79
N THR A 383 -12.05 -14.46 3.93
CA THR A 383 -10.82 -13.73 4.28
C THR A 383 -11.12 -12.49 5.13
N ASP A 384 -10.07 -11.92 5.72
CA ASP A 384 -10.18 -10.76 6.60
C ASP A 384 -10.38 -9.45 5.82
N GLY A 385 -10.10 -9.45 4.52
CA GLY A 385 -10.25 -8.27 3.70
C GLY A 385 -10.24 -8.52 2.21
N LEU A 386 -10.76 -7.55 1.49
CA LEU A 386 -11.01 -7.66 0.06
C LEU A 386 -10.62 -6.37 -0.65
N LYS A 387 -9.99 -6.54 -1.82
CA LYS A 387 -9.82 -5.47 -2.82
C LYS A 387 -10.66 -5.85 -4.04
N ILE A 388 -11.70 -5.06 -4.31
CA ILE A 388 -12.59 -5.26 -5.45
C ILE A 388 -12.06 -4.43 -6.60
N TYR A 389 -11.64 -5.08 -7.67
CA TYR A 389 -11.04 -4.45 -8.84
C TYR A 389 -11.83 -4.81 -10.09
N PRO A 390 -12.87 -4.03 -10.45
CA PRO A 390 -13.55 -4.22 -11.73
C PRO A 390 -12.56 -4.22 -12.88
N THR A 391 -12.77 -5.13 -13.83
CA THR A 391 -11.87 -5.33 -14.96
C THR A 391 -11.82 -4.08 -15.83
N LEU A 392 -10.62 -3.70 -16.26
CA LEU A 392 -10.38 -2.53 -17.11
C LEU A 392 -9.68 -2.98 -18.38
N VAL A 393 -10.13 -2.45 -19.52
CA VAL A 393 -9.47 -2.65 -20.81
C VAL A 393 -8.39 -1.58 -20.96
N ILE A 394 -7.14 -2.03 -21.07
CA ILE A 394 -5.97 -1.17 -21.18
C ILE A 394 -5.19 -1.59 -22.42
N ARG A 395 -4.75 -0.59 -23.21
CA ARG A 395 -3.94 -0.83 -24.42
C ARG A 395 -2.69 -1.67 -24.09
N GLY A 396 -2.36 -2.59 -24.99
CA GLY A 396 -1.20 -3.48 -24.85
C GLY A 396 -1.48 -4.74 -24.00
N THR A 397 -2.72 -4.97 -23.57
CA THR A 397 -3.11 -6.21 -22.89
C THR A 397 -3.76 -7.21 -23.85
N GLY A 398 -3.75 -8.49 -23.51
CA GLY A 398 -4.52 -9.50 -24.26
C GLY A 398 -6.02 -9.23 -24.25
N LEU A 399 -6.54 -8.65 -23.15
CA LEU A 399 -7.93 -8.25 -23.02
C LEU A 399 -8.33 -7.15 -24.01
N TYR A 400 -7.41 -6.22 -24.32
CA TYR A 400 -7.62 -5.20 -25.35
C TYR A 400 -7.90 -5.80 -26.72
N GLU A 401 -7.27 -6.92 -27.05
CA GLU A 401 -7.50 -7.60 -28.33
C GLU A 401 -8.88 -8.29 -28.39
N LEU A 402 -9.34 -8.85 -27.27
CA LEU A 402 -10.71 -9.37 -27.16
C LEU A 402 -11.74 -8.25 -27.33
N TRP A 403 -11.52 -7.11 -26.68
CA TRP A 403 -12.37 -5.94 -26.81
C TRP A 403 -12.39 -5.39 -28.25
N ARG A 404 -11.21 -5.22 -28.87
CA ARG A 404 -11.04 -4.72 -30.24
C ARG A 404 -11.75 -5.58 -31.28
N THR A 405 -11.81 -6.90 -31.04
CA THR A 405 -12.47 -7.87 -31.93
C THR A 405 -13.94 -8.11 -31.60
N GLY A 406 -14.52 -7.38 -30.63
CA GLY A 406 -15.92 -7.54 -30.21
C GLY A 406 -16.20 -8.83 -29.43
N ARG A 407 -15.16 -9.54 -28.97
CA ARG A 407 -15.27 -10.79 -28.20
C ARG A 407 -15.34 -10.56 -26.68
N TYR A 408 -15.15 -9.32 -26.23
CA TYR A 408 -15.32 -8.92 -24.84
C TYR A 408 -15.89 -7.50 -24.78
N GLN A 409 -16.83 -7.29 -23.86
CA GLN A 409 -17.41 -5.99 -23.58
C GLN A 409 -17.60 -5.88 -22.07
N ASN A 410 -17.18 -4.74 -21.50
CA ASN A 410 -17.42 -4.44 -20.09
C ASN A 410 -18.90 -4.25 -19.80
N TYR A 411 -19.27 -4.39 -18.53
CA TYR A 411 -20.56 -3.92 -18.05
C TYR A 411 -20.77 -2.42 -18.30
N THR A 412 -22.04 -2.03 -18.40
CA THR A 412 -22.41 -0.62 -18.39
C THR A 412 -22.03 0.01 -17.04
N PRO A 413 -21.70 1.32 -16.99
CA PRO A 413 -21.34 1.99 -15.74
C PRO A 413 -22.40 1.82 -14.63
N ASN A 414 -23.68 1.97 -14.99
CA ASN A 414 -24.79 1.77 -14.05
C ASN A 414 -24.91 0.31 -13.59
N GLY A 415 -24.76 -0.66 -14.51
CA GLY A 415 -24.76 -2.08 -14.15
C GLY A 415 -23.63 -2.44 -13.18
N LEU A 416 -22.43 -1.88 -13.37
CA LEU A 416 -21.31 -2.09 -12.47
C LEU A 416 -21.53 -1.45 -11.09
N ILE A 417 -22.11 -0.25 -11.03
CA ILE A 417 -22.46 0.38 -9.75
C ILE A 417 -23.47 -0.47 -8.98
N ASP A 418 -24.49 -0.98 -9.66
CA ASP A 418 -25.51 -1.88 -9.08
C ASP A 418 -24.88 -3.18 -8.56
N LEU A 419 -24.00 -3.79 -9.35
CA LEU A 419 -23.24 -4.99 -8.97
C LEU A 419 -22.44 -4.75 -7.69
N VAL A 420 -21.61 -3.71 -7.68
CA VAL A 420 -20.73 -3.40 -6.54
C VAL A 420 -21.55 -3.05 -5.31
N ALA A 421 -22.67 -2.33 -5.44
CA ALA A 421 -23.57 -2.04 -4.33
C ALA A 421 -24.15 -3.33 -3.72
N ARG A 422 -24.56 -4.30 -4.55
CA ARG A 422 -25.04 -5.61 -4.09
C ARG A 422 -23.93 -6.43 -3.43
N ILE A 423 -22.74 -6.48 -4.02
CA ILE A 423 -21.57 -7.14 -3.40
C ILE A 423 -21.28 -6.51 -2.03
N MET A 424 -21.33 -5.18 -1.93
CA MET A 424 -21.06 -4.49 -0.68
C MET A 424 -22.10 -4.74 0.41
N ALA A 425 -23.33 -5.12 0.04
CA ALA A 425 -24.36 -5.54 0.98
C ALA A 425 -24.12 -6.94 1.57
N LEU A 426 -23.36 -7.81 0.87
CA LEU A 426 -23.04 -9.18 1.31
C LEU A 426 -21.88 -9.25 2.30
N ILE A 427 -21.10 -8.17 2.45
CA ILE A 427 -19.85 -8.20 3.20
C ILE A 427 -20.13 -8.44 4.69
N PRO A 428 -19.52 -9.48 5.29
CA PRO A 428 -19.72 -9.75 6.69
C PRO A 428 -18.95 -8.74 7.59
N PRO A 429 -19.40 -8.53 8.83
CA PRO A 429 -18.83 -7.53 9.75
C PRO A 429 -17.35 -7.71 10.11
N TRP A 430 -16.79 -8.91 9.89
CA TRP A 430 -15.38 -9.20 10.14
C TRP A 430 -14.47 -8.91 8.93
N THR A 431 -15.00 -8.58 7.76
CA THR A 431 -14.21 -8.33 6.55
C THR A 431 -14.06 -6.83 6.28
N ARG A 432 -12.84 -6.42 5.87
CA ARG A 432 -12.54 -5.03 5.50
C ARG A 432 -12.41 -4.85 3.99
N ILE A 433 -13.16 -3.92 3.39
CA ILE A 433 -12.91 -3.51 2.00
C ILE A 433 -11.86 -2.41 1.95
N TYR A 434 -10.68 -2.74 1.46
CA TYR A 434 -9.58 -1.77 1.33
C TYR A 434 -9.78 -0.85 0.14
N ARG A 435 -10.20 -1.40 -1.00
CA ARG A 435 -10.37 -0.66 -2.26
C ARG A 435 -11.55 -1.20 -3.08
N VAL A 436 -12.20 -0.28 -3.79
CA VAL A 436 -13.27 -0.52 -4.76
C VAL A 436 -12.85 0.27 -5.99
N GLN A 437 -12.12 -0.39 -6.90
CA GLN A 437 -11.31 0.12 -8.03
C GLN A 437 -9.79 0.25 -7.79
N ARG A 438 -9.01 0.19 -8.88
CA ARG A 438 -7.56 0.42 -8.91
C ARG A 438 -7.21 1.90 -9.12
N ASP A 439 -5.99 2.29 -8.73
CA ASP A 439 -5.48 3.66 -8.93
C ASP A 439 -4.93 3.90 -10.35
N ILE A 440 -5.60 3.38 -11.38
CA ILE A 440 -5.15 3.56 -12.78
C ILE A 440 -5.69 4.89 -13.30
N PRO A 441 -4.86 5.76 -13.91
CA PRO A 441 -5.32 7.00 -14.52
C PRO A 441 -6.36 6.72 -15.62
N MET A 442 -7.54 7.37 -15.53
CA MET A 442 -8.63 7.21 -16.51
C MET A 442 -8.23 7.44 -17.97
N PRO A 443 -7.33 8.39 -18.31
CA PRO A 443 -6.88 8.56 -19.70
C PRO A 443 -6.19 7.33 -20.33
N LEU A 444 -5.76 6.36 -19.51
CA LEU A 444 -5.15 5.10 -19.97
C LEU A 444 -6.18 3.96 -20.12
N VAL A 445 -7.38 4.14 -19.60
CA VAL A 445 -8.45 3.14 -19.65
C VAL A 445 -9.23 3.32 -20.95
N THR A 446 -9.30 2.25 -21.75
CA THR A 446 -10.05 2.25 -23.02
C THR A 446 -11.54 1.95 -22.78
N SER A 447 -11.85 1.02 -21.87
CA SER A 447 -13.21 0.60 -21.52
C SER A 447 -13.24 0.04 -20.09
N GLY A 448 -14.39 0.14 -19.42
CA GLY A 448 -14.60 -0.30 -18.03
C GLY A 448 -15.13 0.83 -17.15
N VAL A 449 -14.50 1.05 -15.99
CA VAL A 449 -14.90 2.10 -15.05
C VAL A 449 -14.66 3.49 -15.64
N GLU A 450 -15.71 4.31 -15.67
CA GLU A 450 -15.63 5.70 -16.20
C GLU A 450 -15.28 6.74 -15.15
N ASN A 451 -15.58 6.48 -13.87
CA ASN A 451 -15.46 7.45 -12.78
C ASN A 451 -14.50 6.99 -11.69
N GLY A 452 -13.67 7.93 -11.21
CA GLY A 452 -12.69 7.67 -10.14
C GLY A 452 -13.26 7.58 -8.72
N ASN A 453 -14.58 7.52 -8.54
CA ASN A 453 -15.25 7.52 -7.22
C ASN A 453 -16.27 6.38 -7.05
N LEU A 454 -16.01 5.19 -7.62
CA LEU A 454 -16.94 4.05 -7.63
C LEU A 454 -17.45 3.65 -6.23
N ARG A 455 -16.61 3.73 -5.18
CA ARG A 455 -17.06 3.46 -3.80
C ARG A 455 -18.19 4.37 -3.35
N GLU A 456 -18.13 5.65 -3.69
CA GLU A 456 -19.13 6.64 -3.28
C GLU A 456 -20.44 6.43 -4.04
N LEU A 457 -20.34 6.13 -5.34
CA LEU A 457 -21.48 5.79 -6.19
C LEU A 457 -22.17 4.51 -5.71
N ALA A 458 -21.42 3.46 -5.38
CA ALA A 458 -21.96 2.22 -4.84
C ALA A 458 -22.65 2.45 -3.47
N LEU A 459 -22.04 3.21 -2.56
CA LEU A 459 -22.65 3.54 -1.27
C LEU A 459 -23.93 4.37 -1.40
N ALA A 460 -23.99 5.29 -2.37
CA ALA A 460 -25.21 6.03 -2.68
C ALA A 460 -26.29 5.07 -3.20
N ARG A 461 -25.92 4.19 -4.14
CA ARG A 461 -26.84 3.21 -4.74
C ARG A 461 -27.40 2.21 -3.73
N MET A 462 -26.61 1.81 -2.73
CA MET A 462 -27.08 0.94 -1.64
C MET A 462 -28.24 1.56 -0.86
N LYS A 463 -28.31 2.90 -0.75
CA LYS A 463 -29.44 3.59 -0.09
C LYS A 463 -30.74 3.40 -0.86
N ASP A 464 -30.67 3.42 -2.19
CA ASP A 464 -31.84 3.16 -3.03
C ASP A 464 -32.35 1.72 -2.88
N PHE A 465 -31.45 0.78 -2.58
CA PHE A 465 -31.80 -0.62 -2.27
C PHE A 465 -32.29 -0.81 -0.83
N GLY A 466 -32.23 0.22 0.03
CA GLY A 466 -32.54 0.07 1.46
C GLY A 466 -31.54 -0.82 2.21
N THR A 467 -30.31 -0.96 1.71
CA THR A 467 -29.25 -1.81 2.30
C THR A 467 -28.13 -0.98 2.91
N THR A 468 -27.40 -1.58 3.86
CA THR A 468 -26.29 -0.94 4.55
C THR A 468 -24.99 -1.75 4.40
N CYS A 469 -23.88 -1.07 4.11
CA CYS A 469 -22.57 -1.71 4.10
C CYS A 469 -22.06 -1.89 5.52
N ARG A 470 -21.87 -3.13 5.96
CA ARG A 470 -21.38 -3.46 7.30
C ARG A 470 -19.90 -3.86 7.34
N ASP A 471 -19.11 -3.44 6.33
CA ASP A 471 -17.67 -3.70 6.34
C ASP A 471 -16.96 -2.94 7.49
N VAL A 472 -15.82 -3.50 7.93
CA VAL A 472 -15.00 -2.91 9.01
C VAL A 472 -14.65 -1.44 8.74
N ARG A 473 -14.38 -1.07 7.48
CA ARG A 473 -13.92 0.28 7.11
C ARG A 473 -15.03 1.33 7.17
N THR A 474 -16.28 0.98 6.88
CA THR A 474 -17.40 1.95 6.93
C THR A 474 -17.85 2.18 8.37
N ARG A 475 -17.64 1.18 9.24
CA ARG A 475 -18.01 1.21 10.66
C ARG A 475 -16.93 1.83 11.55
N GLU A 476 -15.68 1.92 11.12
CA GLU A 476 -14.58 2.43 11.98
C GLU A 476 -14.86 3.85 12.53
N VAL A 477 -14.63 4.05 13.82
CA VAL A 477 -14.89 5.33 14.51
C VAL A 477 -14.13 6.50 13.88
N GLY A 478 -12.92 6.28 13.38
CA GLY A 478 -12.12 7.33 12.73
C GLY A 478 -12.75 7.86 11.45
N VAL A 479 -13.39 7.01 10.65
CA VAL A 479 -14.10 7.44 9.43
C VAL A 479 -15.40 8.15 9.79
N ASN A 480 -16.15 7.62 10.76
CA ASN A 480 -17.41 8.21 11.20
C ASN A 480 -17.22 9.57 11.89
N GLU A 481 -16.18 9.74 12.70
CA GLU A 481 -15.85 11.03 13.33
C GLU A 481 -15.43 12.08 12.29
N ILE A 482 -14.69 11.68 11.25
CA ILE A 482 -14.28 12.60 10.18
C ILE A 482 -15.44 12.97 9.27
N LYS A 483 -16.18 11.98 8.76
CA LYS A 483 -17.22 12.16 7.73
C LYS A 483 -18.57 12.60 8.31
N ASN A 484 -19.01 11.93 9.37
CA ASN A 484 -20.38 12.06 9.90
C ASN A 484 -20.42 12.86 11.21
N LYS A 485 -19.27 13.15 11.83
CA LYS A 485 -19.15 13.83 13.14
C LYS A 485 -19.87 13.07 14.27
N ILE A 486 -19.96 11.75 14.14
CA ILE A 486 -20.60 10.87 15.12
C ILE A 486 -19.54 10.26 16.03
N ARG A 487 -19.82 10.24 17.33
CA ARG A 487 -19.05 9.49 18.33
C ARG A 487 -19.95 8.41 18.94
N PRO A 488 -19.38 7.24 19.30
CA PRO A 488 -20.13 6.18 19.97
C PRO A 488 -20.55 6.64 21.36
N ASN A 489 -21.75 6.24 21.77
CA ASN A 489 -22.31 6.60 23.08
C ASN A 489 -22.36 5.39 24.02
N GLN A 490 -22.60 4.19 23.49
CA GLN A 490 -22.73 2.96 24.25
C GLN A 490 -21.87 1.88 23.59
N ILE A 491 -20.70 1.60 24.17
CA ILE A 491 -19.74 0.64 23.62
C ILE A 491 -19.91 -0.71 24.33
N GLU A 492 -20.11 -1.77 23.56
CA GLU A 492 -20.29 -3.15 24.04
C GLU A 492 -19.25 -4.07 23.41
N LEU A 493 -18.88 -5.14 24.12
CA LEU A 493 -18.07 -6.22 23.58
C LEU A 493 -18.98 -7.17 22.79
N VAL A 494 -18.66 -7.37 21.51
CA VAL A 494 -19.37 -8.25 20.59
C VAL A 494 -18.42 -9.33 20.10
N ARG A 495 -18.91 -10.57 20.09
CA ARG A 495 -18.21 -11.73 19.56
C ARG A 495 -18.95 -12.30 18.35
N ARG A 496 -18.20 -12.71 17.33
CA ARG A 496 -18.73 -13.42 16.15
C ARG A 496 -17.78 -14.56 15.80
N ASP A 497 -18.27 -15.78 15.87
CA ASP A 497 -17.52 -16.98 15.51
C ASP A 497 -17.87 -17.43 14.08
N TYR A 498 -16.87 -17.88 13.33
CA TYR A 498 -17.07 -18.47 12.01
C TYR A 498 -15.98 -19.50 11.69
N VAL A 499 -16.36 -20.53 10.92
CA VAL A 499 -15.40 -21.49 10.38
C VAL A 499 -14.73 -20.89 9.15
N ALA A 500 -13.40 -20.95 9.09
CA ALA A 500 -12.64 -20.62 7.90
C ALA A 500 -11.41 -21.53 7.76
N ASN A 501 -11.25 -22.13 6.58
CA ASN A 501 -10.09 -22.92 6.19
C ASN A 501 -9.75 -24.01 7.21
N GLY A 502 -10.78 -24.77 7.63
CA GLY A 502 -10.66 -25.85 8.62
C GLY A 502 -10.49 -25.40 10.08
N GLY A 503 -10.31 -24.11 10.35
CA GLY A 503 -10.14 -23.59 11.71
C GLY A 503 -11.32 -22.76 12.20
N TRP A 504 -11.35 -22.57 13.52
CA TRP A 504 -12.30 -21.72 14.22
C TRP A 504 -11.73 -20.30 14.32
N GLU A 505 -12.38 -19.34 13.67
CA GLU A 505 -12.09 -17.92 13.80
C GLU A 505 -13.10 -17.27 14.75
N THR A 506 -12.58 -16.45 15.65
CA THR A 506 -13.33 -15.64 16.60
C THR A 506 -13.00 -14.17 16.36
N PHE A 507 -14.00 -13.40 15.94
CA PHE A 507 -13.90 -11.96 15.78
C PHE A 507 -14.49 -11.27 17.00
N LEU A 508 -13.61 -10.75 17.86
CA LEU A 508 -13.97 -9.92 19.01
C LEU A 508 -13.92 -8.46 18.62
N ALA A 509 -14.90 -7.67 19.05
CA ALA A 509 -14.93 -6.25 18.75
C ALA A 509 -15.62 -5.45 19.85
N TYR A 510 -15.10 -4.25 20.10
CA TYR A 510 -15.84 -3.22 20.83
C TYR A 510 -16.58 -2.34 19.82
N GLU A 511 -17.91 -2.37 19.88
CA GLU A 511 -18.81 -1.73 18.92
C GLU A 511 -19.92 -0.96 19.65
N ASP A 512 -20.45 0.11 19.04
CA ASP A 512 -21.75 0.67 19.40
C ASP A 512 -22.82 -0.01 18.53
N PRO A 513 -23.63 -0.92 19.08
CA PRO A 513 -24.56 -1.72 18.29
C PRO A 513 -25.74 -0.90 17.74
N LYS A 514 -26.07 0.24 18.36
CA LYS A 514 -27.17 1.11 17.93
C LYS A 514 -26.75 1.99 16.77
N GLN A 515 -25.54 2.55 16.84
CA GLN A 515 -24.99 3.42 15.80
C GLN A 515 -24.19 2.66 14.72
N ASP A 516 -23.96 1.37 14.93
CA ASP A 516 -23.13 0.48 14.11
C ASP A 516 -21.69 0.98 13.92
N ILE A 517 -21.08 1.46 15.01
CA ILE A 517 -19.72 2.04 15.01
C ILE A 517 -18.74 1.07 15.65
N LEU A 518 -17.63 0.79 14.98
CA LEU A 518 -16.54 -0.08 15.43
C LEU A 518 -15.40 0.74 16.05
N VAL A 519 -15.02 0.40 17.28
CA VAL A 519 -13.97 1.07 18.05
C VAL A 519 -12.68 0.26 18.08
N ALA A 520 -12.77 -1.04 18.33
CA ALA A 520 -11.61 -1.94 18.35
C ALA A 520 -12.01 -3.34 17.88
N LEU A 521 -11.05 -4.10 17.35
CA LEU A 521 -11.23 -5.49 16.96
C LEU A 521 -10.02 -6.35 17.33
N LEU A 522 -10.27 -7.65 17.52
CA LEU A 522 -9.28 -8.70 17.62
C LEU A 522 -9.73 -9.93 16.80
N ARG A 523 -8.77 -10.58 16.13
CA ARG A 523 -8.98 -11.86 15.44
C ARG A 523 -8.23 -12.95 16.18
N LEU A 524 -8.96 -13.92 16.72
CA LEU A 524 -8.40 -15.09 17.40
C LEU A 524 -8.72 -16.33 16.56
N ARG A 525 -7.75 -17.23 16.42
CA ARG A 525 -7.91 -18.50 15.70
C ARG A 525 -7.42 -19.66 16.56
N LYS A 526 -8.16 -20.76 16.57
CA LYS A 526 -7.65 -22.05 17.06
C LYS A 526 -6.79 -22.70 15.97
N CYS A 527 -5.49 -22.91 16.22
CA CYS A 527 -4.61 -23.53 15.25
C CYS A 527 -5.10 -24.95 14.90
N THR A 528 -5.03 -25.33 13.62
CA THR A 528 -5.49 -26.65 13.19
C THR A 528 -4.34 -27.65 13.20
N GLU A 529 -4.64 -28.93 13.45
CA GLU A 529 -3.62 -30.00 13.45
C GLU A 529 -3.03 -30.25 12.05
N LYS A 530 -3.84 -30.05 11.00
CA LYS A 530 -3.45 -30.41 9.63
C LYS A 530 -2.53 -29.40 8.96
N TYR A 531 -2.75 -28.11 9.16
CA TYR A 531 -2.08 -27.05 8.39
C TYR A 531 -1.07 -26.24 9.21
N THR A 532 -1.09 -26.33 10.54
CA THR A 532 -0.09 -25.69 11.40
C THR A 532 1.24 -26.42 11.29
N TYR A 533 2.24 -25.76 10.70
CA TYR A 533 3.55 -26.35 10.42
C TYR A 533 4.71 -25.68 11.18
N ARG A 534 4.45 -24.54 11.83
CA ARG A 534 5.47 -23.76 12.54
C ARG A 534 5.81 -24.42 13.86
N GLU A 535 7.10 -24.63 14.11
CA GLU A 535 7.61 -25.33 15.30
C GLU A 535 7.12 -24.69 16.60
N GLU A 536 6.98 -23.36 16.60
CA GLU A 536 6.51 -22.59 17.75
C GLU A 536 5.04 -22.91 18.08
N LEU A 537 4.25 -23.47 17.16
CA LEU A 537 2.80 -23.63 17.32
C LEU A 537 2.34 -25.08 17.48
N ILE A 538 3.23 -26.07 17.30
CA ILE A 538 2.88 -27.50 17.25
C ILE A 538 3.21 -28.28 18.53
N GLY A 539 4.07 -27.74 19.42
CA GLY A 539 4.49 -28.44 20.64
C GLY A 539 3.37 -28.66 21.68
N GLN A 540 2.28 -27.90 21.56
CA GLN A 540 1.14 -27.93 22.45
C GLN A 540 -0.08 -27.29 21.77
N PRO A 541 -1.30 -27.53 22.27
CA PRO A 541 -2.49 -26.80 21.86
C PRO A 541 -2.27 -25.29 21.95
N THR A 542 -2.33 -24.62 20.79
CA THR A 542 -2.02 -23.19 20.67
C THR A 542 -3.16 -22.43 19.99
N SER A 543 -3.45 -21.25 20.51
CA SER A 543 -4.34 -20.26 19.88
C SER A 543 -3.55 -19.09 19.33
N MET A 544 -3.99 -18.54 18.20
CA MET A 544 -3.27 -17.51 17.46
C MET A 544 -4.09 -16.22 17.37
N VAL A 545 -3.56 -15.13 17.92
CA VAL A 545 -4.06 -13.77 17.69
C VAL A 545 -3.47 -13.24 16.39
N ARG A 546 -4.33 -13.14 15.37
CA ARG A 546 -3.98 -12.78 13.99
C ARG A 546 -3.96 -11.27 13.73
N GLU A 547 -4.72 -10.53 14.53
CA GLU A 547 -4.80 -9.06 14.46
C GLU A 547 -5.35 -8.53 15.78
N LEU A 548 -4.75 -7.46 16.31
CA LEU A 548 -5.35 -6.57 17.30
C LEU A 548 -5.31 -5.15 16.73
N HIS A 549 -6.46 -4.48 16.64
CA HIS A 549 -6.53 -3.14 16.10
C HIS A 549 -7.52 -2.27 16.90
N VAL A 550 -7.00 -1.19 17.49
CA VAL A 550 -7.80 -0.19 18.20
C VAL A 550 -7.83 1.09 17.36
N TYR A 551 -9.00 1.45 16.87
CA TYR A 551 -9.19 2.64 16.03
C TYR A 551 -9.17 3.92 16.86
N GLY A 552 -8.65 4.99 16.26
CA GLY A 552 -8.62 6.31 16.86
C GLY A 552 -7.71 7.24 16.07
N THR A 553 -7.94 8.54 16.21
CA THR A 553 -7.09 9.56 15.56
C THR A 553 -5.65 9.42 16.06
N ALA A 554 -4.68 9.15 15.16
CA ALA A 554 -3.26 8.99 15.45
C ALA A 554 -2.81 9.92 16.59
N VAL A 555 -2.39 9.33 17.70
CA VAL A 555 -1.73 10.05 18.78
C VAL A 555 -0.26 9.64 18.75
N PRO A 556 0.67 10.59 18.84
CA PRO A 556 2.07 10.25 19.06
C PRO A 556 2.17 9.29 20.24
N VAL A 557 3.01 8.25 20.13
CA VAL A 557 3.15 7.19 21.15
C VAL A 557 3.45 7.76 22.55
N HIS A 558 4.07 8.94 22.60
CA HIS A 558 4.45 9.67 23.81
C HIS A 558 3.38 10.63 24.36
N ALA A 559 2.27 10.84 23.66
CA ALA A 559 1.18 11.70 24.10
C ALA A 559 -0.01 10.84 24.52
N ARG A 560 -0.50 10.99 25.76
CA ARG A 560 -1.77 10.42 26.21
C ARG A 560 -2.85 11.49 26.10
N ASP A 561 -3.86 11.28 25.26
CA ASP A 561 -5.09 12.08 25.28
C ASP A 561 -6.25 11.19 25.79
N PRO A 562 -6.75 11.42 27.02
CA PRO A 562 -7.85 10.63 27.60
C PRO A 562 -9.13 10.65 26.77
N ARG A 563 -9.29 11.63 25.88
CA ARG A 563 -10.47 11.77 25.02
C ARG A 563 -10.43 10.90 23.77
N LYS A 564 -9.32 10.20 23.51
CA LYS A 564 -9.14 9.37 22.30
C LYS A 564 -9.21 7.88 22.65
N PHE A 565 -10.00 7.13 21.86
CA PHE A 565 -10.30 5.71 22.09
C PHE A 565 -9.08 4.78 22.20
N GLN A 566 -7.96 5.10 21.53
CA GLN A 566 -6.73 4.30 21.59
C GLN A 566 -6.10 4.21 22.99
N HIS A 567 -6.49 5.07 23.94
CA HIS A 567 -5.98 5.08 25.31
C HIS A 567 -7.00 4.65 26.37
N GLN A 568 -8.16 4.10 25.96
CA GLN A 568 -9.22 3.67 26.87
C GLN A 568 -9.11 2.20 27.30
N GLY A 569 -7.98 1.53 27.04
CA GLY A 569 -7.73 0.16 27.50
C GLY A 569 -8.39 -0.95 26.68
N PHE A 570 -9.16 -0.64 25.62
CA PHE A 570 -9.82 -1.65 24.78
C PHE A 570 -8.89 -2.74 24.23
N GLY A 571 -7.63 -2.39 23.93
CA GLY A 571 -6.65 -3.38 23.46
C GLY A 571 -6.34 -4.44 24.51
N THR A 572 -6.13 -4.01 25.76
CA THR A 572 -5.87 -4.93 26.88
C THR A 572 -7.11 -5.78 27.17
N LEU A 573 -8.30 -5.17 27.21
CA LEU A 573 -9.56 -5.90 27.43
C LEU A 573 -9.84 -6.96 26.36
N LEU A 574 -9.51 -6.67 25.09
CA LEU A 574 -9.64 -7.66 24.01
C LEU A 574 -8.64 -8.81 24.16
N MET A 575 -7.41 -8.53 24.60
CA MET A 575 -6.41 -9.57 24.86
C MET A 575 -6.81 -10.46 26.04
N GLU A 576 -7.33 -9.88 27.12
CA GLU A 576 -7.84 -10.62 28.28
C GLU A 576 -8.97 -11.57 27.88
N GLU A 577 -9.94 -11.11 27.09
CA GLU A 577 -11.02 -11.97 26.60
C GLU A 577 -10.49 -13.04 25.63
N ALA A 578 -9.50 -12.71 24.80
CA ALA A 578 -8.88 -13.68 23.89
C ALA A 578 -8.13 -14.79 24.67
N GLU A 579 -7.43 -14.43 25.75
CA GLU A 579 -6.78 -15.38 26.66
C GLU A 579 -7.83 -16.27 27.35
N ARG A 580 -8.93 -15.70 27.84
CA ARG A 580 -10.04 -16.46 28.45
C ARG A 580 -10.62 -17.50 27.46
N ILE A 581 -10.95 -17.07 26.24
CA ILE A 581 -11.51 -17.96 25.20
C ILE A 581 -10.49 -19.05 24.84
N ALA A 582 -9.21 -18.70 24.72
CA ALA A 582 -8.15 -19.67 24.42
C ALA A 582 -8.02 -20.75 25.51
N ILE A 583 -8.14 -20.39 26.78
CA ILE A 583 -8.11 -21.32 27.91
C ILE A 583 -9.39 -22.17 27.95
N GLU A 584 -10.53 -21.50 28.10
CA GLU A 584 -11.78 -22.15 28.51
C GLU A 584 -12.48 -22.88 27.36
N GLU A 585 -12.33 -22.38 26.13
CA GLU A 585 -13.10 -22.87 24.99
C GLU A 585 -12.22 -23.55 23.94
N HIS A 586 -11.04 -23.02 23.66
CA HIS A 586 -10.11 -23.66 22.73
C HIS A 586 -9.31 -24.80 23.40
N GLY A 587 -9.17 -24.79 24.73
CA GLY A 587 -8.31 -25.72 25.46
C GLY A 587 -6.84 -25.57 25.06
N SER A 588 -6.38 -24.32 24.90
CA SER A 588 -5.00 -24.01 24.51
C SER A 588 -4.13 -23.76 25.73
N ASP A 589 -2.91 -24.29 25.71
CA ASP A 589 -1.92 -24.05 26.75
C ASP A 589 -1.04 -22.83 26.43
N LYS A 590 -1.01 -22.43 25.15
CA LYS A 590 -0.25 -21.26 24.68
C LYS A 590 -1.13 -20.36 23.81
N ILE A 591 -0.92 -19.05 23.94
CA ILE A 591 -1.42 -18.05 22.99
C ILE A 591 -0.23 -17.37 22.31
N SER A 592 -0.29 -17.23 20.99
CA SER A 592 0.74 -16.58 20.18
C SER A 592 0.13 -15.44 19.38
N VAL A 593 0.93 -14.42 19.10
CA VAL A 593 0.53 -13.21 18.36
C VAL A 593 1.48 -12.98 17.20
N ILE A 594 0.94 -12.77 16.00
CA ILE A 594 1.72 -12.29 14.85
C ILE A 594 1.95 -10.76 14.94
N SER A 595 2.84 -10.36 15.84
CA SER A 595 3.10 -8.94 16.09
C SER A 595 3.96 -8.32 15.00
N GLY A 596 3.57 -7.13 14.52
CA GLY A 596 4.50 -6.26 13.80
C GLY A 596 5.72 -5.92 14.67
N VAL A 597 6.89 -5.82 14.05
CA VAL A 597 8.19 -5.64 14.72
C VAL A 597 8.18 -4.44 15.67
N GLY A 598 7.68 -3.29 15.21
CA GLY A 598 7.63 -2.05 15.98
C GLY A 598 6.63 -2.05 17.15
N VAL A 599 5.80 -3.08 17.31
CA VAL A 599 4.79 -3.18 18.38
C VAL A 599 5.02 -4.36 19.32
N ARG A 600 6.10 -5.13 19.18
CA ARG A 600 6.45 -6.23 20.11
C ARG A 600 6.54 -5.78 21.57
N SER A 601 7.08 -4.58 21.81
CA SER A 601 7.15 -3.97 23.16
C SER A 601 5.79 -3.72 23.82
N TYR A 602 4.70 -3.63 23.06
CA TYR A 602 3.34 -3.57 23.63
C TYR A 602 2.97 -4.91 24.28
N TYR A 603 3.20 -6.01 23.57
CA TYR A 603 2.92 -7.37 24.07
C TYR A 603 3.87 -7.78 25.20
N LYS A 604 5.14 -7.36 25.17
CA LYS A 604 6.07 -7.55 26.30
C LYS A 604 5.52 -7.00 27.62
N LYS A 605 4.82 -5.86 27.60
CA LYS A 605 4.18 -5.28 28.79
C LYS A 605 2.96 -6.06 29.29
N LEU A 606 2.37 -6.90 28.43
CA LEU A 606 1.28 -7.81 28.78
C LEU A 606 1.80 -9.20 29.20
N GLY A 607 3.12 -9.35 29.35
CA GLY A 607 3.76 -10.60 29.74
C GLY A 607 3.96 -11.59 28.59
N PHE A 608 4.08 -11.14 27.34
CA PHE A 608 4.48 -11.99 26.22
C PHE A 608 6.00 -11.94 26.01
N TRP A 609 6.61 -13.06 25.64
CA TRP A 609 8.02 -13.11 25.21
C TRP A 609 8.11 -13.30 23.68
N LEU A 610 9.30 -13.03 23.12
CA LEU A 610 9.56 -13.24 21.69
C LEU A 610 9.87 -14.73 21.46
N ASP A 611 9.09 -15.40 20.63
CA ASP A 611 9.11 -16.83 20.36
C ASP A 611 9.19 -17.05 18.84
N GLY A 612 10.42 -17.12 18.33
CA GLY A 612 10.68 -17.05 16.89
C GLY A 612 10.14 -15.75 16.29
N PRO A 613 9.24 -15.80 15.28
CA PRO A 613 8.63 -14.61 14.71
C PRO A 613 7.43 -14.07 15.52
N TYR A 614 6.93 -14.82 16.50
CA TYR A 614 5.71 -14.52 17.26
C TYR A 614 6.00 -13.87 18.61
N MET A 615 4.99 -13.23 19.19
CA MET A 615 4.96 -12.94 20.62
C MET A 615 4.08 -13.98 21.30
N SER A 616 4.62 -14.79 22.20
CA SER A 616 3.91 -15.90 22.85
C SER A 616 3.73 -15.69 24.35
N LYS A 617 2.71 -16.32 24.92
CA LYS A 617 2.42 -16.37 26.36
C LYS A 617 1.86 -17.75 26.74
N TRP A 618 2.40 -18.36 27.80
CA TRP A 618 1.84 -19.56 28.42
C TRP A 618 0.56 -19.20 29.16
N LEU A 619 -0.48 -20.02 28.99
CA LEU A 619 -1.79 -19.84 29.59
C LEU A 619 -2.01 -20.74 30.82
N ASP A 620 -1.15 -21.73 31.01
CA ASP A 620 -1.23 -22.74 32.07
C ASP A 620 -0.31 -22.47 33.27
N GLY A 621 0.25 -21.27 33.36
CA GLY A 621 1.08 -20.84 34.48
C GLY A 621 2.53 -21.34 34.46
N ARG A 622 2.98 -21.96 33.35
CA ARG A 622 4.40 -22.26 33.14
C ARG A 622 5.25 -20.99 33.17
N GLU A 623 6.47 -21.10 33.73
CA GLU A 623 7.46 -20.03 33.66
C GLU A 623 7.87 -19.76 32.20
N GLN A 624 8.16 -18.50 31.91
CA GLN A 624 8.57 -18.09 30.58
C GLN A 624 10.01 -18.55 30.32
N PRO A 625 10.35 -18.99 29.10
CA PRO A 625 11.75 -19.23 28.74
C PRO A 625 12.58 -17.96 28.95
N GLU A 626 13.76 -18.08 29.57
CA GLU A 626 14.70 -16.97 29.80
C GLU A 626 15.21 -16.33 28.51
#